data_AF-A0A819NJK1-F1
#
_entry.id   AF-A0A819NJK1-F1
#
_cell.length_a   1.000
_cell.length_b   1.000
_cell.length_c   1.000
_cell.angle_alpha   90.00
_cell.angle_beta   90.00
_cell.angle_gamma   90.00
#
_symmetry.space_group_name_H-M   'P 1'
#
loop_
_entity.id
_entity.type
_entity.pdbx_description
1 polymer ?
#
loop_
_entity_poly.entity_id
_entity_poly.type
_entity_poly.pdbx_seq_one_letter_code
_entity_poly.pdbx_strand_id
1 'polypeptide(L)' 'EPPLLLGCSVFFALKQACMAYREQQSLSDYFTLYSPATVERLRMACTDEFTRRTCHDQHETFQPNGSF' A
#
# COMPACT_ATOMS: atom_id res chain seq x y z
N GLU A 1 -15.09 0.23 21.55
CA GLU A 1 -14.89 1.44 22.38
C GLU A 1 -14.66 2.62 21.46
N PRO A 2 -15.21 3.82 21.72
CA PRO A 2 -15.09 4.98 20.82
C PRO A 2 -13.65 5.37 20.37
N PRO A 3 -12.60 5.34 21.22
CA PRO A 3 -11.25 5.78 20.80
C PRO A 3 -10.51 4.80 19.89
N LEU A 4 -10.88 3.52 19.86
CA LEU A 4 -10.22 2.51 19.03
C LEU A 4 -10.34 2.83 17.53
N LEU A 5 -11.49 3.35 17.11
CA LEU A 5 -11.73 3.73 15.72
C LEU A 5 -10.92 4.95 15.30
N LEU A 6 -10.59 5.87 16.23
CA LEU A 6 -9.78 7.04 15.92
C LEU A 6 -8.36 6.66 15.47
N GLY A 7 -7.84 5.51 15.92
CA GLY A 7 -6.57 4.96 15.45
C GLY A 7 -6.54 4.67 13.94
N CYS A 8 -7.69 4.42 13.30
CA CYS A 8 -7.78 4.26 11.85
C CYS A 8 -7.40 5.53 11.08
N SER A 9 -7.38 6.71 11.71
CA SER A 9 -6.88 7.95 11.10
C SER A 9 -5.46 7.78 10.55
N VAL A 10 -4.58 7.10 11.29
CA VAL A 10 -3.19 6.82 10.88
C VAL A 10 -3.17 5.88 9.68
N PHE A 11 -4.03 4.85 9.68
CA PHE A 11 -4.16 3.92 8.55
C PHE A 11 -4.57 4.66 7.26
N PHE A 12 -5.55 5.56 7.34
CA PHE A 12 -5.97 6.33 6.17
C PHE A 12 -4.94 7.38 5.74
N ALA A 13 -4.23 8.01 6.68
CA ALA A 13 -3.12 8.91 6.35
C ALA A 13 -2.03 8.19 5.54
N LEU A 14 -1.66 6.97 5.95
CA LEU A 14 -0.71 6.13 5.20
C LEU A 14 -1.25 5.76 3.81
N LYS A 15 -2.54 5.39 3.70
CA LYS A 15 -3.17 5.12 2.40
C LYS A 15 -3.09 6.32 1.46
N GLN A 16 -3.35 7.53 1.96
CA GLN A 16 -3.26 8.76 1.17
C GLN A 16 -1.81 9.06 0.74
N ALA A 17 -0.83 8.86 1.63
CA ALA A 17 0.58 9.03 1.28
C ALA A 17 1.01 8.10 0.15
N CYS A 18 0.60 6.83 0.20
CA CYS A 18 0.84 5.87 -0.88
C CYS A 18 0.11 6.25 -2.18
N MET A 19 -1.13 6.76 -2.11
CA MET A 19 -1.85 7.27 -3.29
C MET A 19 -1.08 8.40 -3.98
N ALA A 20 -0.61 9.38 -3.21
CA ALA A 20 0.18 10.50 -3.75
C ALA A 20 1.50 10.03 -4.39
N TYR A 21 2.19 9.07 -3.78
CA TYR A 21 3.40 8.50 -4.37
C TYR A 21 3.12 7.74 -5.68
N ARG A 22 2.04 6.96 -5.72
CA ARG A 22 1.63 6.23 -6.92
C ARG A 22 1.25 7.19 -8.05
N GLU A 23 0.57 8.30 -7.75
CA GLU A 23 0.26 9.36 -8.72
C GLU A 23 1.54 9.95 -9.33
N GLN A 24 2.58 10.19 -8.53
CA GLN A 24 3.90 10.65 -9.02
C GLN A 24 4.57 9.63 -9.95
N GLN A 25 4.32 8.33 -9.76
CA GLN A 25 4.82 7.25 -10.61
C GLN A 25 3.90 6.96 -11.81
N SER A 26 2.92 7.83 -12.11
CA SER A 26 1.89 7.64 -13.14
C SER A 26 1.01 6.40 -12.94
N LEU A 27 0.90 5.92 -11.70
CA LEU A 27 0.04 4.80 -11.27
C LEU A 27 -1.20 5.34 -10.54
N SER A 28 -2.04 6.08 -11.23
CA SER A 28 -3.22 6.74 -10.65
C SER A 28 -4.39 5.80 -10.34
N ASP A 29 -4.22 4.49 -10.56
CA ASP A 29 -5.28 3.51 -10.36
C ASP A 29 -5.59 3.27 -8.88
N TYR A 30 -6.87 3.00 -8.62
CA TYR A 30 -7.33 2.68 -7.28
C TYR A 30 -6.65 1.40 -6.78
N PHE A 31 -6.09 1.46 -5.57
CA PHE A 31 -5.47 0.31 -4.94
C PHE A 31 -6.10 -0.02 -3.58
N THR A 32 -6.10 -1.31 -3.26
CA THR A 32 -6.61 -1.82 -1.98
C THR A 32 -5.46 -2.00 -1.01
N LEU A 33 -5.57 -1.37 0.17
CA LEU A 33 -4.66 -1.57 1.30
C LEU A 33 -5.42 -2.32 2.40
N TYR A 34 -4.90 -3.47 2.82
CA TYR A 34 -5.50 -4.27 3.88
C TYR A 34 -4.92 -3.92 5.25
N SER A 35 -5.78 -3.92 6.28
CA SER A 35 -5.35 -3.83 7.67
C SER A 35 -4.77 -5.17 8.14
N PRO A 36 -3.70 -5.18 8.98
CA PRO A 36 -2.89 -4.04 9.38
C PRO A 36 -2.02 -3.52 8.22
N ALA A 37 -1.79 -2.21 8.16
CA ALA A 37 -0.86 -1.60 7.20
C ALA A 37 0.59 -1.84 7.62
N THR A 38 1.05 -3.09 7.51
CA THR A 38 2.43 -3.46 7.82
C THR A 38 3.41 -2.77 6.87
N VAL A 39 4.67 -2.65 7.29
CA VAL A 39 5.75 -2.07 6.46
C VAL A 39 5.89 -2.82 5.14
N GLU A 40 5.73 -4.14 5.17
CA GLU A 40 5.73 -4.99 3.99
C GLU A 40 4.62 -4.61 3.00
N ARG A 41 3.35 -4.54 3.45
CA ARG A 41 2.21 -4.16 2.59
C ARG A 41 2.34 -2.73 2.05
N LEU A 42 2.83 -1.80 2.87
CA LEU A 42 3.09 -0.41 2.45
C LEU A 42 4.17 -0.35 1.36
N ARG A 43 5.28 -1.09 1.56
CA ARG A 43 6.39 -1.09 0.59
C ARG A 43 5.95 -1.65 -0.76
N MET A 44 5.14 -2.71 -0.76
CA MET A 44 4.64 -3.32 -2.00
C MET A 44 3.51 -2.50 -2.66
N ALA A 45 2.80 -1.65 -1.91
CA ALA A 45 1.84 -0.69 -2.48
C ALA A 45 2.53 0.48 -3.20
N CYS A 46 3.69 0.90 -2.71
CA CYS A 46 4.55 1.90 -3.35
C CYS A 46 5.37 1.28 -4.49
N THR A 47 4.70 0.97 -5.60
CA THR A 47 5.33 0.35 -6.77
C THR A 47 6.34 1.28 -7.42
N ASP A 48 7.57 0.80 -7.52
CA ASP A 48 8.72 1.51 -8.07
C ASP A 48 9.50 0.61 -9.05
N GLU A 49 10.68 1.03 -9.48
CA GLU A 49 11.51 0.21 -10.37
C GLU A 49 11.96 -1.11 -9.74
N PHE A 50 12.21 -1.15 -8.42
CA PHE A 50 12.65 -2.37 -7.76
C PHE A 50 11.51 -3.39 -7.72
N THR A 51 10.33 -2.96 -7.28
CA THR A 51 9.12 -3.81 -7.30
C THR A 51 8.83 -4.34 -8.70
N ARG A 52 8.95 -3.53 -9.75
CA ARG A 52 8.75 -3.99 -11.14
C ARG A 52 9.78 -5.01 -11.61
N ARG A 53 11.01 -4.95 -11.10
CA ARG A 53 12.09 -5.90 -11.45
C ARG A 53 11.98 -7.21 -10.68
N THR A 54 11.48 -7.18 -9.44
CA THR A 54 11.41 -8.36 -8.57
C THR A 54 10.08 -9.08 -8.65
N CYS A 55 8.98 -8.34 -8.83
CA CYS A 55 7.65 -8.90 -9.04
C CYS A 55 7.46 -9.13 -10.54
N HIS A 56 7.68 -10.38 -10.97
CA HIS A 56 7.42 -10.82 -12.35
C HIS A 56 5.94 -10.78 -12.75
N ASP A 57 5.04 -10.59 -11.77
CA ASP A 57 3.60 -10.63 -11.97
C ASP A 57 3.08 -9.26 -12.40
N GLN A 58 2.23 -9.22 -13.43
CA GLN A 58 1.78 -7.98 -14.09
C GLN A 58 0.80 -7.13 -13.24
N HIS A 59 0.70 -7.40 -11.94
CA HIS A 59 -0.20 -6.70 -11.04
C HIS A 59 0.50 -5.49 -10.40
N GLU A 60 -0.12 -4.32 -10.51
CA GLU A 60 0.39 -3.07 -9.94
C GLU A 60 0.50 -3.06 -8.41
N THR A 61 -0.03 -4.09 -7.76
CA THR A 61 0.02 -4.31 -6.32
C THR A 61 0.37 -5.76 -6.06
N PHE A 62 1.44 -6.00 -5.30
CA PHE A 62 1.87 -7.32 -4.90
C PHE A 62 1.53 -7.55 -3.43
N GLN A 63 0.86 -8.65 -3.11
CA GLN A 63 0.61 -9.06 -1.74
C GLN A 63 1.48 -10.28 -1.39
N PRO A 64 2.48 -10.13 -0.51
CA PRO A 64 3.32 -11.24 -0.10
C PRO A 64 2.58 -12.24 0.79
N ASN A 65 2.90 -13.52 0.60
CA ASN A 65 2.26 -14.66 1.28
C ASN A 65 2.51 -14.71 2.80
N GLY A 66 3.47 -13.92 3.33
CA GLY A 66 3.77 -13.81 4.76
C GLY A 66 2.99 -12.71 5.48
N SER A 67 2.23 -11.88 4.76
CA SER A 67 1.49 -10.78 5.35
C SER A 67 0.18 -11.26 5.98
N PHE A 68 0.25 -11.63 7.27
CA PHE A 68 -0.93 -11.91 8.11
C PHE A 68 -1.95 -10.75 8.07
#